data_AF-A0A8G1QZM4-F1
#
_entry.id   AF-A0A8G1QZM4-F1
#
_cell.length_a   1.000
_cell.length_b   1.000
_cell.length_c   1.000
_cell.angle_alpha   90.00
_cell.angle_beta   90.00
_cell.angle_gamma   90.00
#
_symmetry.space_group_name_H-M   'P 1'
#
loop_
_entity.id
_entity.type
_entity.pdbx_description
1 polymer ?
#
loop_
_entity_poly.entity_id
_entity_poly.type
_entity_poly.pdbx_seq_one_letter_code
_entity_poly.pdbx_strand_id
1 'polypeptide(L)'
;MTSTFSFGFAGDDIDIDDTEMNETHETHSDQNAGASSTLPELIPAKKHDVAEWIPTLPSQISFNKLRLPTKTAPANQHLTLARRDIFDIRAQLMAEDTPDENNEELIAGLEKGDIKPNFYEGGFKTWECAVDLAKVLVDTDELAASTATGDRHIIEVCTPTTAIPSLSLFAQLLSRPASGQQQQQNKRTHFTFADYNSAVLRLVTLPNLLLTWYHYTQSSPSPSEGEPEKEEKEEDELLDITPTLIQSFQEDLSARGITISFISGAWSPAFVDLVFSSSTQEVTYAQTLVLASETIYSPASLGAFSETLVALLRRAAAAPGGQQQSAAALVAAKKVYFGVGGGVDEFLAVLGGVAGTLGVEVDVQERLDVKSEGVGRVVLGVRCA
;
A
#
# COMPACT_ATOMS: atom_id res chain seq x y z
N MET A 1 -35.14 -1.52 36.99
CA MET A 1 -33.99 -0.78 37.54
C MET A 1 -32.83 -1.77 37.55
N THR A 2 -31.76 -1.64 36.78
CA THR A 2 -31.24 -0.57 35.91
C THR A 2 -30.35 -1.30 34.90
N SER A 3 -30.59 -1.08 33.61
CA SER A 3 -29.70 -1.55 32.54
C SER A 3 -28.49 -0.61 32.50
N THR A 4 -27.28 -1.14 32.66
CA THR A 4 -26.06 -0.34 32.50
C THR A 4 -25.62 -0.46 31.04
N PHE A 5 -26.05 0.52 30.24
CA PHE A 5 -25.43 0.82 28.95
C PHE A 5 -24.09 1.51 29.22
N SER A 6 -23.00 1.02 28.64
CA SER A 6 -21.72 1.72 28.61
C SER A 6 -21.45 2.22 27.20
N PHE A 7 -21.37 3.54 27.05
CA PHE A 7 -20.93 4.24 25.86
C PHE A 7 -19.43 4.48 26.01
N GLY A 8 -18.61 3.86 25.15
CA GLY A 8 -17.20 4.18 25.04
C GLY A 8 -16.95 4.98 23.76
N PHE A 9 -17.17 6.30 23.81
CA PHE A 9 -16.56 7.21 22.85
C PHE A 9 -15.12 7.46 23.33
N ALA A 10 -14.15 6.95 22.58
CA ALA A 10 -12.78 7.45 22.61
C ALA A 10 -12.28 7.45 21.16
N GLY A 11 -12.69 8.47 20.41
CA GLY A 11 -11.79 9.06 19.43
C GLY A 11 -10.95 10.07 20.20
N ASP A 12 -9.63 10.02 20.07
CA ASP A 12 -8.93 10.81 19.07
C ASP A 12 -7.47 10.34 19.01
N ASP A 13 -6.84 10.65 17.89
CA ASP A 13 -5.42 10.45 17.65
C ASP A 13 -4.57 11.14 18.72
N ILE A 14 -3.56 10.40 19.21
CA ILE A 14 -2.37 10.89 19.95
C ILE A 14 -2.66 11.71 21.21
N ASP A 15 -2.64 11.05 22.37
CA ASP A 15 -2.04 11.63 23.58
C ASP A 15 -1.30 10.53 24.36
N ILE A 16 0.00 10.75 24.55
CA ILE A 16 0.87 9.97 25.42
C ILE A 16 0.56 10.38 26.86
N ASP A 17 0.15 9.43 27.70
CA ASP A 17 0.53 9.48 29.11
C ASP A 17 0.77 8.06 29.64
N ASP A 18 2.05 7.79 29.90
CA ASP A 18 2.53 6.63 30.63
C ASP A 18 2.14 6.78 32.09
N THR A 19 1.05 6.14 32.52
CA THR A 19 0.93 5.51 33.86
C THR A 19 -0.46 4.90 34.03
N GLU A 20 -0.55 3.56 34.14
CA GLU A 20 -1.24 2.93 35.26
C GLU A 20 -0.96 1.43 35.33
N MET A 21 -0.96 0.92 36.55
CA MET A 21 -0.33 -0.33 36.95
C MET A 21 -1.32 -1.49 36.92
N ASN A 22 -0.85 -2.63 36.42
CA ASN A 22 -0.97 -3.98 36.98
C ASN A 22 -2.27 -4.33 37.75
N GLU A 23 -3.25 -4.92 37.08
CA GLU A 23 -4.21 -5.85 37.71
C GLU A 23 -4.22 -7.19 36.98
N THR A 24 -3.64 -8.19 37.64
CA THR A 24 -3.69 -9.60 37.27
C THR A 24 -5.08 -10.16 37.57
N HIS A 25 -5.86 -10.46 36.53
CA HIS A 25 -7.02 -11.34 36.65
C HIS A 25 -6.66 -12.73 36.13
N GLU A 26 -6.43 -13.66 37.06
CA GLU A 26 -6.37 -15.09 36.79
C GLU A 26 -7.77 -15.58 36.36
N THR A 27 -7.87 -16.13 35.16
CA THR A 27 -8.96 -17.04 34.78
C THR A 27 -8.37 -18.32 34.20
N HIS A 28 -8.63 -19.41 34.93
CA HIS A 28 -8.36 -20.78 34.53
C HIS A 28 -8.97 -21.10 33.17
N SER A 29 -8.18 -21.71 32.27
CA SER A 29 -8.71 -22.57 31.22
C SER A 29 -7.76 -23.75 30.98
N ASP A 30 -8.39 -24.90 30.78
CA ASP A 30 -7.83 -26.23 30.92
C ASP A 30 -6.67 -26.56 29.97
N GLN A 31 -5.73 -27.34 30.50
CA GLN A 31 -4.69 -28.01 29.75
C GLN A 31 -5.33 -29.05 28.80
N ASN A 32 -5.42 -28.72 27.53
CA ASN A 32 -5.55 -29.72 26.47
C ASN A 32 -4.25 -29.74 25.65
N ALA A 33 -3.31 -30.56 26.12
CA ALA A 33 -2.06 -30.86 25.42
C ALA A 33 -2.37 -31.71 24.18
N GLY A 34 -2.35 -31.09 23.00
CA GLY A 34 -2.50 -31.83 21.74
C GLY A 34 -3.07 -31.02 20.57
N ALA A 35 -2.56 -29.81 20.32
CA ALA A 35 -2.78 -29.14 19.04
C ALA A 35 -1.42 -28.88 18.41
N SER A 36 -1.09 -29.64 17.37
CA SER A 36 -0.04 -29.25 16.42
C SER A 36 -0.41 -27.87 15.89
N SER A 37 0.37 -26.85 16.23
CA SER A 37 0.22 -25.49 15.72
C SER A 37 0.64 -25.43 14.25
N THR A 38 -0.14 -26.06 13.37
CA THR A 38 0.01 -25.84 11.93
C THR A 38 -0.57 -24.48 11.62
N LEU A 39 0.28 -23.54 11.20
CA LEU A 39 -0.17 -22.29 10.60
C LEU A 39 -1.22 -22.61 9.51
N PRO A 40 -2.26 -21.79 9.34
CA PRO A 40 -3.26 -22.01 8.29
C PRO A 40 -2.59 -22.07 6.91
N GLU A 41 -3.18 -22.86 6.01
CA GLU A 41 -2.72 -23.00 4.64
C GLU A 41 -2.69 -21.63 3.94
N LEU A 42 -1.60 -21.34 3.23
CA LEU A 42 -1.42 -20.07 2.55
C LEU A 42 -2.44 -19.93 1.41
N ILE A 43 -3.12 -18.79 1.36
CA ILE A 43 -4.07 -18.49 0.28
C ILE A 43 -3.29 -18.33 -1.03
N PRO A 44 -3.64 -19.05 -2.12
CA PRO A 44 -2.93 -18.95 -3.38
C PRO A 44 -3.11 -17.57 -4.02
N ALA A 45 -2.10 -17.12 -4.75
CA ALA A 45 -2.15 -15.84 -5.45
C ALA A 45 -3.25 -15.85 -6.53
N LYS A 46 -4.07 -14.80 -6.56
CA LYS A 46 -5.18 -14.62 -7.50
C LYS A 46 -5.22 -13.19 -8.03
N LYS A 47 -5.35 -13.04 -9.34
CA LYS A 47 -5.61 -11.74 -10.00
C LYS A 47 -7.11 -11.46 -10.00
N HIS A 48 -7.49 -10.21 -9.78
CA HIS A 48 -8.88 -9.77 -9.71
C HIS A 48 -9.23 -8.82 -10.83
N ASP A 49 -10.47 -8.92 -11.31
CA ASP A 49 -11.03 -7.96 -12.26
C ASP A 49 -11.74 -6.84 -11.49
N VAL A 50 -11.35 -5.60 -11.78
CA VAL A 50 -11.93 -4.40 -11.17
C VAL A 50 -13.42 -4.28 -11.48
N ALA A 51 -13.87 -4.82 -12.61
CA ALA A 51 -15.29 -4.83 -12.98
C ALA A 51 -16.15 -5.61 -11.98
N GLU A 52 -15.59 -6.60 -11.27
CA GLU A 52 -16.30 -7.35 -10.23
C GLU A 52 -16.43 -6.55 -8.93
N TRP A 53 -15.53 -5.60 -8.66
CA TRP A 53 -15.49 -4.82 -7.41
C TRP A 53 -16.22 -3.49 -7.50
N ILE A 54 -16.28 -2.86 -8.67
CA ILE A 54 -17.00 -1.59 -8.88
C ILE A 54 -18.45 -1.64 -8.36
N PRO A 55 -19.24 -2.70 -8.61
CA PRO A 55 -20.62 -2.80 -8.10
C PRO A 55 -20.72 -2.92 -6.57
N THR A 56 -19.61 -3.28 -5.90
CA THR A 56 -19.54 -3.41 -4.44
C THR A 56 -19.21 -2.09 -3.74
N LEU A 57 -18.92 -1.02 -4.48
CA LEU A 57 -18.70 0.30 -3.87
C LEU A 57 -20.01 0.82 -3.25
N PRO A 58 -19.96 1.40 -2.03
CA PRO A 58 -21.14 2.02 -1.44
C PRO A 58 -21.56 3.26 -2.25
N SER A 59 -22.81 3.70 -2.10
CA SER A 59 -23.32 4.89 -2.79
C SER A 59 -22.63 6.18 -2.38
N GLN A 60 -22.05 6.20 -1.17
CA GLN A 60 -21.29 7.31 -0.62
C GLN A 60 -20.05 6.78 0.09
N ILE A 61 -18.95 7.50 -0.02
CA ILE A 61 -17.70 7.18 0.67
C ILE A 61 -17.25 8.40 1.47
N SER A 62 -17.06 8.21 2.77
CA SER A 62 -16.36 9.18 3.62
C SER A 62 -14.84 9.03 3.49
N PHE A 63 -14.12 10.15 3.41
CA PHE A 63 -12.68 10.16 3.26
C PHE A 63 -12.00 11.37 3.91
N ASN A 64 -10.74 11.18 4.30
CA ASN A 64 -9.84 12.23 4.74
C ASN A 64 -8.71 12.48 3.75
N LYS A 65 -7.90 13.51 4.01
CA LYS A 65 -6.77 13.92 3.18
C LYS A 65 -5.45 13.84 3.95
N LEU A 66 -4.48 13.14 3.37
CA LEU A 66 -3.09 13.12 3.84
C LEU A 66 -2.24 14.06 2.97
N ARG A 67 -1.63 15.08 3.59
CA ARG A 67 -0.71 15.99 2.90
C ARG A 67 0.73 15.54 3.08
N LEU A 68 1.41 15.25 1.98
CA LEU A 68 2.83 14.94 1.97
C LEU A 68 3.63 16.20 1.61
N PRO A 69 4.62 16.60 2.44
CA PRO A 69 5.51 17.71 2.13
C PRO A 69 6.39 17.34 0.93
N THR A 70 6.57 18.26 -0.03
CA THR A 70 7.47 18.07 -1.16
C THR A 70 8.67 19.01 -1.00
N LYS A 71 9.91 18.50 -0.98
CA LYS A 71 11.11 19.36 -0.86
C LYS A 71 11.50 20.05 -2.16
N THR A 72 11.03 19.54 -3.30
CA THR A 72 11.47 19.90 -4.66
C THR A 72 10.62 20.98 -5.32
N ALA A 73 9.47 21.33 -4.74
CA ALA A 73 8.59 22.39 -5.23
C ALA A 73 8.81 23.70 -4.44
N PRO A 74 8.43 24.88 -4.99
CA PRO A 74 8.41 26.12 -4.22
C PRO A 74 7.62 25.93 -2.91
N ALA A 75 8.04 26.65 -1.86
CA ALA A 75 7.83 26.37 -0.43
C ALA A 75 6.39 26.08 0.10
N ASN A 76 5.35 26.05 -0.75
CA ASN A 76 3.96 25.78 -0.37
C ASN A 76 3.27 24.70 -1.23
N GLN A 77 3.99 23.91 -2.05
CA GLN A 77 3.36 22.82 -2.80
C GLN A 77 3.39 21.51 -2.02
N HIS A 78 2.20 21.00 -1.69
CA HIS A 78 2.02 19.70 -1.02
C HIS A 78 1.36 18.72 -1.99
N LEU A 79 1.72 17.44 -1.86
CA LEU A 79 1.00 16.37 -2.55
C LEU A 79 -0.09 15.85 -1.61
N THR A 80 -1.34 16.04 -1.99
CA THR A 80 -2.50 15.58 -1.21
C THR A 80 -2.94 14.21 -1.71
N LEU A 81 -3.16 13.26 -0.79
CA LEU A 81 -3.70 11.94 -1.06
C LEU A 81 -5.03 11.79 -0.32
N ALA A 82 -6.07 11.35 -1.01
CA ALA A 82 -7.37 11.12 -0.39
C ALA A 82 -7.51 9.65 0.02
N ARG A 83 -7.97 9.39 1.24
CA ARG A 83 -8.02 8.06 1.84
C ARG A 83 -9.37 7.85 2.49
N ARG A 84 -9.99 6.73 2.18
CA ARG A 84 -11.26 6.30 2.77
C ARG A 84 -11.14 6.17 4.28
N ASP A 85 -12.17 6.61 4.99
CA ASP A 85 -12.20 6.54 6.44
C ASP A 85 -12.42 5.11 6.94
N ILE A 86 -11.77 4.80 8.07
CA ILE A 86 -11.82 3.47 8.70
C ILE A 86 -13.25 3.14 9.14
N PHE A 87 -14.00 4.12 9.65
CA PHE A 87 -15.38 3.91 10.07
C PHE A 87 -16.30 3.60 8.88
N ASP A 88 -16.03 4.18 7.70
CA ASP A 88 -16.78 3.94 6.47
C ASP A 88 -16.56 2.51 5.96
N ILE A 89 -15.29 2.04 6.01
CA ILE A 89 -14.95 0.63 5.74
C ILE A 89 -15.69 -0.31 6.68
N ARG A 90 -15.71 0.00 7.98
CA ARG A 90 -16.44 -0.78 8.99
C ARG A 90 -17.94 -0.82 8.72
N ALA A 91 -18.54 0.33 8.38
CA ALA A 91 -19.97 0.41 8.07
C ALA A 91 -20.33 -0.46 6.86
N GLN A 92 -19.49 -0.47 5.82
CA GLN A 92 -19.67 -1.37 4.68
C GLN A 92 -19.56 -2.85 5.09
N LEU A 93 -18.52 -3.23 5.83
CA LEU A 93 -18.35 -4.62 6.28
C LEU A 93 -19.53 -5.11 7.12
N MET A 94 -20.08 -4.25 7.98
CA MET A 94 -21.28 -4.56 8.77
C MET A 94 -22.55 -4.69 7.91
N ALA A 95 -22.65 -3.93 6.82
CA ALA A 95 -23.77 -4.02 5.89
C ALA A 95 -23.69 -5.26 4.98
N GLU A 96 -22.47 -5.70 4.66
CA GLU A 96 -22.17 -6.90 3.88
C GLU A 96 -22.11 -8.18 4.73
N ASP A 97 -22.18 -8.07 6.06
CA ASP A 97 -22.12 -9.22 6.97
C ASP A 97 -23.33 -10.15 6.76
N THR A 98 -23.07 -11.26 6.06
CA THR A 98 -24.06 -12.29 5.73
C THR A 98 -23.63 -13.61 6.34
N PRO A 99 -24.55 -14.57 6.57
CA PRO A 99 -24.20 -15.86 7.17
C PRO A 99 -23.10 -16.67 6.43
N ASP A 100 -22.88 -16.37 5.14
CA ASP A 100 -21.88 -17.02 4.29
C ASP A 100 -20.55 -16.23 4.19
N GLU A 101 -20.53 -14.95 4.59
CA GLU A 101 -19.35 -14.08 4.59
C GLU A 101 -18.99 -13.69 6.03
N ASN A 102 -18.02 -14.40 6.63
CA ASN A 102 -17.61 -14.14 8.02
C ASN A 102 -16.75 -12.86 8.13
N ASN A 103 -17.39 -11.69 8.12
CA ASN A 103 -16.73 -10.40 8.26
C ASN A 103 -16.40 -10.05 9.72
N GLU A 104 -16.88 -10.83 10.70
CA GLU A 104 -16.66 -10.59 12.13
C GLU A 104 -15.16 -10.46 12.48
N GLU A 105 -14.31 -11.29 11.87
CA GLU A 105 -12.88 -11.29 12.15
C GLU A 105 -12.14 -10.08 11.52
N LEU A 106 -12.62 -9.58 10.37
CA LEU A 106 -12.11 -8.34 9.75
C LEU A 106 -12.53 -7.11 10.56
N ILE A 107 -13.77 -7.09 11.04
CA ILE A 107 -14.30 -6.06 11.94
C ILE A 107 -13.52 -6.08 13.26
N ALA A 108 -13.22 -7.25 13.82
CA ALA A 108 -12.40 -7.36 15.02
C ALA A 108 -10.95 -6.89 14.79
N GLY A 109 -10.38 -7.16 13.60
CA GLY A 109 -9.05 -6.66 13.21
C GLY A 109 -8.99 -5.13 13.10
N LEU A 110 -10.07 -4.50 12.64
CA LEU A 110 -10.24 -3.05 12.62
C LEU A 110 -10.27 -2.44 14.03
N GLU A 111 -10.89 -3.12 15.00
CA GLU A 111 -11.04 -2.61 16.38
C GLU A 111 -9.76 -2.77 17.21
N LYS A 112 -9.09 -3.93 17.10
CA LYS A 112 -7.99 -4.28 18.01
C LYS A 112 -6.63 -3.81 17.51
N GLY A 113 -6.49 -3.52 16.21
CA GLY A 113 -5.21 -3.13 15.60
C GLY A 113 -4.14 -4.24 15.61
N ASP A 114 -4.51 -5.47 15.99
CA ASP A 114 -3.59 -6.59 16.12
C ASP A 114 -3.21 -7.19 14.76
N ILE A 115 -1.91 -7.41 14.54
CA ILE A 115 -1.39 -8.17 13.40
C ILE A 115 -1.52 -9.66 13.71
N LYS A 116 -2.31 -10.38 12.91
CA LYS A 116 -2.39 -11.84 12.87
C LYS A 116 -1.75 -12.36 11.57
N PRO A 117 -0.55 -12.99 11.64
CA PRO A 117 0.12 -13.54 10.47
C PRO A 117 -0.78 -14.47 9.65
N ASN A 118 -0.69 -14.37 8.32
CA ASN A 118 -1.48 -15.16 7.35
C ASN A 118 -3.00 -14.98 7.45
N PHE A 119 -3.47 -13.93 8.12
CA PHE A 119 -4.90 -13.67 8.30
C PHE A 119 -5.23 -12.19 8.12
N TYR A 120 -4.70 -11.34 9.01
CA TYR A 120 -4.90 -9.89 8.98
C TYR A 120 -3.63 -9.20 9.47
N GLU A 121 -2.93 -8.55 8.56
CA GLU A 121 -1.58 -8.03 8.82
C GLU A 121 -1.56 -6.51 9.04
N GLY A 122 -2.64 -5.96 9.62
CA GLY A 122 -2.76 -4.52 9.88
C GLY A 122 -3.08 -3.69 8.63
N GLY A 123 -3.66 -4.32 7.60
CA GLY A 123 -4.03 -3.75 6.31
C GLY A 123 -5.22 -2.77 6.33
N PHE A 124 -5.65 -2.28 7.50
CA PHE A 124 -6.52 -1.10 7.64
C PHE A 124 -5.87 0.14 8.30
N LYS A 125 -4.59 0.08 8.70
CA LYS A 125 -3.82 1.23 9.24
C LYS A 125 -2.79 1.79 8.25
N THR A 126 -2.57 3.10 8.28
CA THR A 126 -1.40 3.70 7.60
C THR A 126 -0.19 3.62 8.51
N TRP A 127 0.89 3.00 8.02
CA TRP A 127 2.13 2.84 8.76
C TRP A 127 3.12 3.97 8.47
N GLU A 128 3.94 4.34 9.45
CA GLU A 128 4.93 5.40 9.32
C GLU A 128 5.93 5.13 8.18
N CYS A 129 6.34 3.86 8.01
CA CYS A 129 7.25 3.47 6.93
C CYS A 129 6.66 3.72 5.53
N ALA A 130 5.33 3.63 5.37
CA ALA A 130 4.67 3.90 4.09
C ALA A 130 4.73 5.39 3.74
N VAL A 131 4.59 6.25 4.76
CA VAL A 131 4.75 7.71 4.62
C VAL A 131 6.21 8.06 4.34
N ASP A 132 7.16 7.43 5.02
CA ASP A 132 8.59 7.65 4.80
C ASP A 132 9.02 7.20 3.39
N LEU A 133 8.48 6.08 2.89
CA LEU A 133 8.67 5.65 1.50
C LEU A 133 8.09 6.65 0.50
N ALA A 134 6.87 7.12 0.73
CA ALA A 134 6.23 8.11 -0.13
C ALA A 134 7.02 9.42 -0.19
N LYS A 135 7.59 9.88 0.94
CA LYS A 135 8.49 11.04 0.97
C LYS A 135 9.72 10.83 0.09
N VAL A 136 10.36 9.65 0.15
CA VAL A 136 11.52 9.33 -0.72
C VAL A 136 11.13 9.36 -2.20
N LEU A 137 9.96 8.79 -2.55
CA LEU A 137 9.44 8.77 -3.91
C LEU A 137 9.16 10.18 -4.46
N VAL A 138 8.62 11.05 -3.61
CA VAL A 138 8.30 12.44 -3.94
C VAL A 138 9.56 13.30 -4.04
N ASP A 139 10.48 13.19 -3.09
CA ASP A 139 11.69 14.00 -3.05
C ASP A 139 12.67 13.68 -4.18
N THR A 140 12.76 12.40 -4.58
CA THR A 140 13.68 11.99 -5.65
C THR A 140 13.10 12.21 -7.04
N ASP A 141 11.78 12.46 -7.15
CA ASP A 141 10.99 12.32 -8.39
C ASP A 141 11.48 11.09 -9.17
N GLU A 142 11.38 9.90 -8.55
CA GLU A 142 11.83 8.62 -9.16
C GLU A 142 11.23 8.42 -10.58
N LEU A 143 10.10 9.09 -10.84
CA LEU A 143 9.40 9.10 -12.10
C LEU A 143 10.03 10.04 -13.15
N ALA A 144 10.73 11.10 -12.76
CA ALA A 144 11.50 11.97 -13.66
C ALA A 144 13.01 11.65 -13.68
N ALA A 145 13.57 11.13 -12.58
CA ALA A 145 14.98 10.75 -12.47
C ALA A 145 15.36 9.62 -13.43
N SER A 146 14.37 8.80 -13.84
CA SER A 146 14.56 7.77 -14.84
C SER A 146 14.73 8.35 -16.25
N THR A 147 15.93 8.19 -16.80
CA THR A 147 16.25 8.47 -18.21
C THR A 147 15.58 7.49 -19.18
N ALA A 148 14.84 6.49 -18.68
CA ALA A 148 14.21 5.47 -19.50
C ALA A 148 13.07 6.08 -20.35
N THR A 149 13.19 5.92 -21.66
CA THR A 149 12.16 6.26 -22.64
C THR A 149 11.32 5.02 -22.91
N GLY A 150 10.29 4.77 -22.09
CA GLY A 150 9.35 3.68 -22.33
C GLY A 150 8.32 3.50 -21.22
N ASP A 151 7.54 2.42 -21.33
CA ASP A 151 6.48 2.05 -20.40
C ASP A 151 7.06 1.68 -19.03
N ARG A 152 6.24 1.92 -18.00
CA ARG A 152 6.62 1.76 -16.59
C ARG A 152 5.70 0.77 -15.90
N HIS A 153 6.27 0.00 -14.98
CA HIS A 153 5.51 -0.88 -14.10
C HIS A 153 5.84 -0.57 -12.64
N ILE A 154 4.85 -0.13 -11.89
CA ILE A 154 4.94 0.11 -10.45
C ILE A 154 4.21 -1.04 -9.77
N ILE A 155 4.91 -1.78 -8.92
CA ILE A 155 4.37 -2.96 -8.23
C ILE A 155 4.47 -2.69 -6.74
N GLU A 156 3.34 -2.55 -6.04
CA GLU A 156 3.34 -2.48 -4.58
C GLU A 156 3.04 -3.86 -4.00
N VAL A 157 4.07 -4.46 -3.41
CA VAL A 157 4.04 -5.80 -2.83
C VAL A 157 3.64 -5.68 -1.37
N CYS A 158 2.46 -6.24 -1.03
CA CYS A 158 1.81 -6.05 0.26
C CYS A 158 1.55 -4.56 0.50
N THR A 159 0.45 -4.11 -0.07
CA THR A 159 -0.03 -2.73 -0.04
C THR A 159 -0.47 -2.46 1.39
N PRO A 160 0.29 -1.73 2.22
CA PRO A 160 -0.24 -1.28 3.49
C PRO A 160 -1.50 -0.48 3.17
N THR A 161 -2.65 -0.97 3.63
CA THR A 161 -3.98 -0.36 3.62
C THR A 161 -4.26 0.70 2.55
N THR A 162 -3.62 1.86 2.73
CA THR A 162 -3.91 3.11 2.06
C THR A 162 -3.10 3.28 0.78
N ALA A 163 -2.16 2.38 0.47
CA ALA A 163 -1.34 2.40 -0.74
C ALA A 163 -0.57 3.72 -0.93
N ILE A 164 -0.22 4.40 0.17
CA ILE A 164 0.42 5.73 0.15
C ILE A 164 1.61 5.81 -0.82
N PRO A 165 2.54 4.84 -0.85
CA PRO A 165 3.66 4.87 -1.79
C PRO A 165 3.21 4.96 -3.25
N SER A 166 2.38 4.03 -3.73
CA SER A 166 1.90 4.09 -5.12
C SER A 166 0.95 5.25 -5.37
N LEU A 167 0.10 5.62 -4.40
CA LEU A 167 -0.78 6.78 -4.52
C LEU A 167 0.02 8.09 -4.64
N SER A 168 1.20 8.18 -4.03
CA SER A 168 2.07 9.34 -4.22
C SER A 168 2.55 9.47 -5.66
N LEU A 169 2.95 8.36 -6.30
CA LEU A 169 3.32 8.35 -7.72
C LEU A 169 2.12 8.59 -8.63
N PHE A 170 0.96 8.04 -8.26
CA PHE A 170 -0.30 8.25 -8.97
C PHE A 170 -0.74 9.72 -8.93
N ALA A 171 -0.71 10.36 -7.76
CA ALA A 171 -1.02 11.77 -7.58
C ALA A 171 -0.05 12.69 -8.35
N GLN A 172 1.26 12.36 -8.39
CA GLN A 172 2.22 13.07 -9.24
C GLN A 172 1.86 12.96 -10.73
N LEU A 173 1.43 11.79 -11.20
CA LEU A 173 0.96 11.61 -12.59
C LEU A 173 -0.28 12.46 -12.88
N LEU A 174 -1.23 12.53 -11.94
CA LEU A 174 -2.44 13.32 -12.09
C LEU A 174 -2.18 14.84 -12.09
N SER A 175 -1.23 15.29 -11.26
CA SER A 175 -0.87 16.70 -11.07
C SER A 175 -0.12 17.33 -12.27
N ARG A 176 0.36 16.52 -13.22
CA ARG A 176 1.17 17.03 -14.34
C ARG A 176 0.31 17.84 -15.34
N PRO A 177 0.72 19.06 -15.71
CA PRO A 177 -0.05 19.91 -16.61
C PRO A 177 -0.14 19.34 -18.03
N ALA A 178 -1.19 19.72 -18.76
CA ALA A 178 -1.46 19.26 -20.13
C ALA A 178 -0.32 19.51 -21.14
N SER A 179 0.54 20.50 -20.90
CA SER A 179 1.75 20.74 -21.70
C SER A 179 2.83 19.66 -21.51
N GLY A 180 2.91 19.03 -20.33
CA GLY A 180 3.75 17.84 -20.07
C GLY A 180 3.13 16.54 -20.61
N GLN A 181 1.81 16.52 -20.84
CA GLN A 181 1.12 15.35 -21.40
C GLN A 181 1.50 15.09 -22.87
N GLN A 182 1.89 16.11 -23.64
CA GLN A 182 2.36 15.93 -25.02
C GLN A 182 3.67 15.12 -25.11
N GLN A 183 4.55 15.20 -24.12
CA GLN A 183 5.75 14.34 -24.03
C GLN A 183 5.45 12.93 -23.49
N GLN A 184 4.28 12.74 -22.86
CA GLN A 184 3.83 11.49 -22.23
C GLN A 184 2.84 10.69 -23.07
N GLN A 185 2.33 11.20 -24.20
CA GLN A 185 1.38 10.46 -25.07
C GLN A 185 1.89 9.07 -25.50
N ASN A 186 3.19 8.79 -25.35
CA ASN A 186 3.80 7.51 -25.65
C ASN A 186 4.32 6.71 -24.44
N LYS A 187 4.09 7.13 -23.18
CA LYS A 187 4.56 6.37 -21.99
C LYS A 187 3.38 5.87 -21.17
N ARG A 188 3.16 4.57 -21.16
CA ARG A 188 2.13 3.92 -20.33
C ARG A 188 2.68 3.64 -18.94
N THR A 189 1.83 3.78 -17.93
CA THR A 189 2.17 3.38 -16.56
C THR A 189 1.20 2.30 -16.10
N HIS A 190 1.74 1.15 -15.76
CA HIS A 190 1.01 0.05 -15.15
C HIS A 190 1.24 0.03 -13.64
N PHE A 191 0.17 0.01 -12.86
CA PHE A 191 0.21 -0.21 -11.43
C PHE A 191 -0.29 -1.62 -11.12
N THR A 192 0.45 -2.35 -10.30
CA THR A 192 0.01 -3.61 -9.69
C THR A 192 0.00 -3.44 -8.19
N PHE A 193 -1.19 -3.55 -7.61
CA PHE A 193 -1.39 -3.53 -6.16
C PHE A 193 -1.57 -4.97 -5.69
N ALA A 194 -0.76 -5.37 -4.73
CA ALA A 194 -0.85 -6.70 -4.15
C ALA A 194 -1.03 -6.64 -2.64
N ASP A 195 -1.87 -7.50 -2.10
CA ASP A 195 -2.05 -7.69 -0.65
C ASP A 195 -2.36 -9.16 -0.36
N TYR A 196 -2.09 -9.65 0.84
CA TYR A 196 -2.52 -11.00 1.18
C TYR A 196 -4.05 -11.14 1.14
N ASN A 197 -4.77 -10.10 1.57
CA ASN A 197 -6.23 -10.08 1.70
C ASN A 197 -6.90 -9.28 0.56
N SER A 198 -7.78 -9.93 -0.20
CA SER A 198 -8.54 -9.27 -1.28
C SER A 198 -9.48 -8.16 -0.76
N ALA A 199 -9.96 -8.26 0.48
CA ALA A 199 -10.82 -7.25 1.08
C ALA A 199 -10.08 -5.91 1.26
N VAL A 200 -8.77 -5.92 1.55
CA VAL A 200 -7.97 -4.69 1.65
C VAL A 200 -7.91 -3.98 0.29
N LEU A 201 -7.66 -4.73 -0.77
CA LEU A 201 -7.62 -4.20 -2.14
C LEU A 201 -8.99 -3.64 -2.57
N ARG A 202 -10.08 -4.38 -2.29
CA ARG A 202 -11.45 -4.03 -2.64
C ARG A 202 -11.98 -2.84 -1.84
N LEU A 203 -11.81 -2.85 -0.52
CA LEU A 203 -12.43 -1.90 0.40
C LEU A 203 -11.58 -0.65 0.62
N VAL A 204 -10.29 -0.68 0.31
CA VAL A 204 -9.39 0.44 0.62
C VAL A 204 -8.60 0.90 -0.58
N THR A 205 -7.82 0.02 -1.21
CA THR A 205 -6.93 0.43 -2.30
C THR A 205 -7.69 0.99 -3.50
N LEU A 206 -8.73 0.29 -3.96
CA LEU A 206 -9.58 0.74 -5.07
C LEU A 206 -10.31 2.06 -4.74
N PRO A 207 -11.02 2.20 -3.60
CA PRO A 207 -11.57 3.48 -3.18
C PRO A 207 -10.55 4.62 -3.11
N ASN A 208 -9.38 4.41 -2.53
CA ASN A 208 -8.38 5.48 -2.39
C ASN A 208 -7.83 5.96 -3.75
N LEU A 209 -7.72 5.07 -4.73
CA LEU A 209 -7.39 5.44 -6.11
C LEU A 209 -8.45 6.37 -6.71
N LEU A 210 -9.73 6.02 -6.55
CA LEU A 210 -10.85 6.84 -7.02
C LEU A 210 -10.90 8.20 -6.31
N LEU A 211 -10.76 8.20 -4.99
CA LEU A 211 -10.77 9.41 -4.15
C LEU A 211 -9.61 10.34 -4.51
N THR A 212 -8.41 9.80 -4.66
CA THR A 212 -7.23 10.58 -5.04
C THR A 212 -7.40 11.13 -6.46
N TRP A 213 -7.92 10.34 -7.40
CA TRP A 213 -8.24 10.84 -8.74
C TRP A 213 -9.26 11.98 -8.72
N TYR A 214 -10.35 11.83 -7.97
CA TYR A 214 -11.39 12.83 -7.83
C TYR A 214 -10.82 14.16 -7.31
N HIS A 215 -9.95 14.09 -6.31
CA HIS A 215 -9.28 15.27 -5.75
C HIS A 215 -8.48 16.08 -6.79
N TYR A 216 -7.75 15.42 -7.69
CA TYR A 216 -6.92 16.14 -8.68
C TYR A 216 -7.65 16.54 -9.96
N THR A 217 -8.81 15.94 -10.26
CA THR A 217 -9.49 16.13 -11.55
C THR A 217 -10.81 16.87 -11.46
N GLN A 218 -11.54 16.74 -10.36
CA GLN A 218 -12.89 17.30 -10.19
C GLN A 218 -12.98 18.28 -9.03
N SER A 219 -12.20 18.08 -7.95
CA SER A 219 -12.04 19.09 -6.92
C SER A 219 -11.12 20.20 -7.43
N SER A 220 -11.68 21.18 -8.16
CA SER A 220 -10.93 22.37 -8.58
C SER A 220 -10.20 22.97 -7.37
N PRO A 221 -8.86 23.12 -7.37
CA PRO A 221 -8.22 24.05 -6.47
C PRO A 221 -8.58 25.44 -6.99
N SER A 222 -9.70 26.02 -6.56
CA SER A 222 -9.87 27.47 -6.76
C SER A 222 -8.79 28.14 -5.91
N PRO A 223 -7.79 28.81 -6.50
CA PRO A 223 -6.91 29.66 -5.71
C PRO A 223 -7.75 30.90 -5.40
N SER A 224 -8.45 30.90 -4.27
CA SER A 224 -8.86 32.17 -3.69
C SER A 224 -7.58 32.85 -3.19
N GLU A 225 -6.96 33.62 -4.08
CA GLU A 225 -5.90 34.55 -3.73
C GLU A 225 -6.39 35.43 -2.56
N GLY A 226 -5.82 35.24 -1.38
CA GLY A 226 -5.80 36.26 -0.34
C GLY A 226 -6.55 36.01 0.97
N GLU A 227 -7.05 34.80 1.26
CA GLU A 227 -7.46 34.50 2.63
C GLU A 227 -6.33 33.77 3.38
N PRO A 228 -5.95 34.21 4.60
CA PRO A 228 -5.00 33.46 5.41
C PRO A 228 -5.55 32.07 5.64
N GLU A 229 -4.72 31.05 5.38
CA GLU A 229 -4.97 29.65 5.69
C GLU A 229 -5.48 29.57 7.14
N LYS A 230 -6.81 29.56 7.30
CA LYS A 230 -7.40 29.06 8.54
C LYS A 230 -6.98 27.60 8.56
N GLU A 231 -6.51 27.13 9.71
CA GLU A 231 -6.36 25.71 10.00
C GLU A 231 -7.64 25.01 9.52
N GLU A 232 -7.61 24.45 8.31
CA GLU A 232 -8.65 23.60 7.79
C GLU A 232 -8.64 22.43 8.74
N LYS A 233 -9.60 22.41 9.66
CA LYS A 233 -9.92 21.21 10.41
C LYS A 233 -10.00 20.08 9.40
N GLU A 234 -9.46 18.91 9.74
CA GLU A 234 -9.71 17.69 8.98
C GLU A 234 -11.22 17.48 8.93
N GLU A 235 -11.88 18.07 7.93
CA GLU A 235 -13.30 17.88 7.69
C GLU A 235 -13.40 16.59 6.89
N ASP A 236 -14.07 15.59 7.49
CA ASP A 236 -14.46 14.37 6.80
C ASP A 236 -15.25 14.76 5.53
N GLU A 237 -14.70 14.42 4.37
CA GLU A 237 -15.32 14.71 3.08
C GLU A 237 -16.17 13.52 2.63
N LEU A 238 -17.31 13.80 2.01
CA LEU A 238 -18.23 12.78 1.51
C LEU A 238 -18.30 12.83 -0.01
N LEU A 239 -18.07 11.69 -0.67
CA LEU A 239 -18.16 11.55 -2.12
C LEU A 239 -19.33 10.66 -2.53
N ASP A 240 -20.23 11.18 -3.36
CA ASP A 240 -21.29 10.41 -4.00
C ASP A 240 -20.72 9.54 -5.15
N ILE A 241 -20.89 8.23 -5.04
CA ILE A 241 -20.44 7.26 -6.05
C ILE A 241 -21.54 7.05 -7.07
N THR A 242 -21.36 7.66 -8.24
CA THR A 242 -22.30 7.55 -9.37
C THR A 242 -21.71 6.74 -10.53
N PRO A 243 -22.52 6.08 -11.36
CA PRO A 243 -22.01 5.39 -12.56
C PRO A 243 -21.21 6.30 -13.49
N THR A 244 -21.61 7.58 -13.59
CA THR A 244 -20.92 8.60 -14.38
C THR A 244 -19.54 8.97 -13.82
N LEU A 245 -19.39 8.98 -12.48
CA LEU A 245 -18.10 9.20 -11.83
C LEU A 245 -17.13 8.06 -12.15
N ILE A 246 -17.59 6.82 -12.00
CA ILE A 246 -16.78 5.62 -12.29
C ILE A 246 -16.38 5.56 -13.77
N GLN A 247 -17.31 5.87 -14.68
CA GLN A 247 -17.01 5.95 -16.11
C GLN A 247 -15.94 7.01 -16.39
N SER A 248 -16.10 8.21 -15.81
CA SER A 248 -15.13 9.30 -15.99
C SER A 248 -13.74 8.94 -15.45
N PHE A 249 -13.69 8.23 -14.32
CA PHE A 249 -12.45 7.69 -13.75
C PHE A 249 -11.76 6.73 -14.73
N GLN A 250 -12.49 5.73 -15.24
CA GLN A 250 -11.94 4.75 -16.16
C GLN A 250 -11.48 5.37 -17.49
N GLU A 251 -12.25 6.31 -18.05
CA GLU A 251 -11.93 7.01 -19.28
C GLU A 251 -10.69 7.91 -19.13
N ASP A 252 -10.58 8.66 -18.03
CA ASP A 252 -9.41 9.53 -17.78
C ASP A 252 -8.14 8.70 -17.54
N LEU A 253 -8.22 7.59 -16.80
CA LEU A 253 -7.07 6.68 -16.65
C LEU A 253 -6.60 6.12 -17.99
N SER A 254 -7.54 5.66 -18.82
CA SER A 254 -7.25 5.15 -20.17
C SER A 254 -6.62 6.23 -21.05
N ALA A 255 -7.17 7.46 -21.03
CA ALA A 255 -6.64 8.60 -21.78
C ALA A 255 -5.22 8.99 -21.35
N ARG A 256 -4.87 8.80 -20.07
CA ARG A 256 -3.52 9.02 -19.52
C ARG A 256 -2.58 7.83 -19.69
N GLY A 257 -3.03 6.73 -20.29
CA GLY A 257 -2.23 5.51 -20.42
C GLY A 257 -1.91 4.86 -19.07
N ILE A 258 -2.77 5.05 -18.07
CA ILE A 258 -2.65 4.44 -16.74
C ILE A 258 -3.50 3.18 -16.71
N THR A 259 -2.90 2.07 -16.30
CA THR A 259 -3.60 0.79 -16.13
C THR A 259 -3.35 0.25 -14.74
N ILE A 260 -4.33 -0.43 -14.16
CA ILE A 260 -4.30 -0.88 -12.77
C ILE A 260 -4.65 -2.37 -12.71
N SER A 261 -3.93 -3.13 -11.90
CA SER A 261 -4.20 -4.54 -11.62
C SER A 261 -4.12 -4.83 -10.13
N PHE A 262 -4.90 -5.81 -9.68
CA PHE A 262 -4.97 -6.23 -8.29
C PHE A 262 -4.66 -7.72 -8.17
N ILE A 263 -3.80 -8.08 -7.22
CA ILE A 263 -3.43 -9.47 -6.95
C ILE A 263 -3.54 -9.73 -5.44
N SER A 264 -4.40 -10.66 -5.03
CA SER A 264 -4.44 -11.09 -3.62
C SER A 264 -3.67 -12.39 -3.41
N GLY A 265 -3.32 -12.69 -2.15
CA GLY A 265 -2.80 -14.00 -1.72
C GLY A 265 -1.29 -14.02 -1.48
N ALA A 266 -0.78 -15.20 -1.17
CA ALA A 266 0.59 -15.40 -0.72
C ALA A 266 1.65 -15.16 -1.81
N TRP A 267 2.80 -14.64 -1.38
CA TRP A 267 4.01 -14.56 -2.17
C TRP A 267 4.44 -15.95 -2.64
N SER A 268 4.62 -16.09 -3.95
CA SER A 268 4.90 -17.37 -4.60
C SER A 268 5.40 -17.16 -6.04
N PRO A 269 5.95 -18.19 -6.70
CA PRO A 269 6.24 -18.12 -8.14
C PRO A 269 4.99 -17.79 -8.98
N ALA A 270 3.82 -18.32 -8.59
CA ALA A 270 2.56 -18.01 -9.25
C ALA A 270 2.18 -16.53 -9.11
N PHE A 271 2.46 -15.90 -7.97
CA PHE A 271 2.30 -14.46 -7.79
C PHE A 271 3.14 -13.67 -8.82
N VAL A 272 4.42 -14.04 -8.99
CA VAL A 272 5.32 -13.42 -9.98
C VAL A 272 4.77 -13.58 -11.40
N ASP A 273 4.25 -14.77 -11.74
CA ASP A 273 3.60 -14.99 -13.04
C ASP A 273 2.40 -14.07 -13.25
N LEU A 274 1.55 -13.91 -12.24
CA LEU A 274 0.37 -13.04 -12.31
C LEU A 274 0.74 -11.57 -12.52
N VAL A 275 1.81 -11.08 -11.88
CA VAL A 275 2.31 -9.70 -12.03
C VAL A 275 2.67 -9.39 -13.49
N PHE A 276 3.33 -10.32 -14.18
CA PHE A 276 3.77 -10.11 -15.58
C PHE A 276 2.79 -10.70 -16.62
N SER A 277 1.72 -11.36 -16.20
CA SER A 277 0.67 -11.83 -17.11
C SER A 277 -0.16 -10.66 -17.66
N SER A 278 0.14 -10.23 -18.89
CA SER A 278 -0.72 -9.33 -19.66
C SER A 278 -1.69 -10.14 -20.52
N SER A 279 -2.94 -9.69 -20.62
CA SER A 279 -4.05 -10.42 -21.23
C SER A 279 -3.96 -10.57 -22.76
N THR A 280 -3.03 -9.91 -23.45
CA THR A 280 -3.01 -9.97 -24.93
C THR A 280 -1.65 -9.79 -25.63
N GLN A 281 -0.59 -9.27 -24.98
CA GLN A 281 0.76 -9.12 -25.58
C GLN A 281 1.85 -9.18 -24.50
N GLU A 282 3.05 -9.66 -24.85
CA GLU A 282 4.26 -9.52 -24.02
C GLU A 282 4.58 -8.02 -23.87
N VAL A 283 4.09 -7.40 -22.80
CA VAL A 283 4.43 -6.01 -22.48
C VAL A 283 5.80 -6.01 -21.82
N THR A 284 6.76 -5.38 -22.48
CA THR A 284 8.09 -5.13 -21.92
C THR A 284 8.12 -3.72 -21.33
N TYR A 285 8.45 -3.62 -20.05
CA TYR A 285 8.57 -2.33 -19.38
C TYR A 285 10.01 -1.85 -19.46
N ALA A 286 10.22 -0.57 -19.75
CA ALA A 286 11.55 0.03 -19.72
C ALA A 286 12.03 0.26 -18.28
N GLN A 287 11.09 0.44 -17.36
CA GLN A 287 11.35 0.63 -15.94
C GLN A 287 10.34 -0.12 -15.09
N THR A 288 10.83 -0.87 -14.11
CA THR A 288 10.01 -1.50 -13.08
C THR A 288 10.46 -1.04 -11.70
N LEU A 289 9.51 -0.59 -10.89
CA LEU A 289 9.73 -0.18 -9.51
C LEU A 289 8.87 -1.05 -8.60
N VAL A 290 9.52 -1.82 -7.73
CA VAL A 290 8.85 -2.61 -6.70
C VAL A 290 8.83 -1.79 -5.41
N LEU A 291 7.68 -1.60 -4.80
CA LEU A 291 7.48 -0.89 -3.55
C LEU A 291 7.04 -1.89 -2.49
N ALA A 292 7.64 -1.81 -1.31
CA ALA A 292 7.21 -2.59 -0.17
C ALA A 292 7.38 -1.75 1.09
N SER A 293 6.43 -1.83 2.01
CA SER A 293 6.49 -1.12 3.29
C SER A 293 5.96 -2.02 4.39
N GLU A 294 6.69 -2.11 5.50
CA GLU A 294 6.34 -2.97 6.66
C GLU A 294 6.14 -4.45 6.26
N THR A 295 6.95 -4.99 5.35
CA THR A 295 6.79 -6.38 4.88
C THR A 295 7.74 -7.39 5.53
N ILE A 296 8.68 -6.90 6.36
CA ILE A 296 9.78 -7.71 6.90
C ILE A 296 9.69 -7.97 8.41
N TYR A 297 8.51 -7.75 9.01
CA TYR A 297 8.31 -7.89 10.46
C TYR A 297 8.29 -9.36 10.94
N SER A 298 7.98 -10.31 10.06
CA SER A 298 7.86 -11.74 10.42
C SER A 298 9.01 -12.56 9.84
N PRO A 299 9.89 -13.14 10.68
CA PRO A 299 10.97 -14.00 10.21
C PRO A 299 10.51 -15.18 9.35
N ALA A 300 9.30 -15.69 9.62
CA ALA A 300 8.73 -16.81 8.88
C ALA A 300 8.39 -16.46 7.42
N SER A 301 8.12 -15.19 7.12
CA SER A 301 7.74 -14.75 5.76
C SER A 301 8.92 -14.16 4.97
N LEU A 302 10.06 -13.88 5.61
CA LEU A 302 11.25 -13.29 4.97
C LEU A 302 11.76 -14.11 3.79
N GLY A 303 11.73 -15.45 3.87
CA GLY A 303 12.16 -16.33 2.78
C GLY A 303 11.30 -16.14 1.54
N ALA A 304 9.98 -16.30 1.68
CA ALA A 304 9.03 -16.14 0.58
C ALA A 304 9.03 -14.72 -0.01
N PHE A 305 9.16 -13.69 0.85
CA PHE A 305 9.30 -12.30 0.41
C PHE A 305 10.57 -12.08 -0.40
N SER A 306 11.72 -12.54 0.10
CA SER A 306 13.03 -12.35 -0.55
C SER A 306 13.09 -13.09 -1.89
N GLU A 307 12.58 -14.32 -1.95
CA GLU A 307 12.48 -15.09 -3.21
C GLU A 307 11.61 -14.36 -4.24
N THR A 308 10.45 -13.85 -3.81
CA THR A 308 9.53 -13.12 -4.67
C THR A 308 10.14 -11.80 -5.14
N LEU A 309 10.79 -11.04 -4.25
CA LEU A 309 11.45 -9.78 -4.58
C LEU A 309 12.54 -9.98 -5.63
N VAL A 310 13.43 -10.96 -5.42
CA VAL A 310 14.50 -11.28 -6.39
C VAL A 310 13.90 -11.76 -7.72
N ALA A 311 12.87 -12.60 -7.70
CA ALA A 311 12.20 -13.07 -8.91
C ALA A 311 11.55 -11.93 -9.71
N LEU A 312 10.88 -10.98 -9.04
CA LEU A 312 10.30 -9.79 -9.67
C LEU A 312 11.39 -8.93 -10.33
N LEU A 313 12.47 -8.63 -9.61
CA LEU A 313 13.57 -7.80 -10.12
C LEU A 313 14.28 -8.46 -11.31
N ARG A 314 14.58 -9.76 -11.23
CA ARG A 314 15.21 -10.49 -12.34
C ARG A 314 14.32 -10.51 -13.57
N ARG A 315 13.03 -10.81 -13.40
CA ARG A 315 12.09 -10.89 -14.52
C ARG A 315 11.85 -9.54 -15.16
N ALA A 316 11.83 -8.47 -14.36
CA ALA A 316 11.74 -7.10 -14.85
C ALA A 316 13.00 -6.62 -15.57
N ALA A 317 14.18 -7.11 -15.19
CA ALA A 317 15.44 -6.79 -15.85
C ALA A 317 15.71 -7.64 -17.10
N ALA A 318 15.00 -8.76 -17.25
CA ALA A 318 15.16 -9.69 -18.36
C ALA A 318 14.49 -9.16 -19.63
N ALA A 319 15.26 -8.42 -20.45
CA ALA A 319 14.78 -7.90 -21.72
C ALA A 319 15.00 -8.89 -22.89
N PRO A 320 13.97 -9.22 -23.68
CA PRO A 320 14.16 -9.77 -25.01
C PRO A 320 14.85 -8.72 -25.90
N GLY A 321 16.04 -9.03 -26.43
CA GLY A 321 16.71 -8.19 -27.44
C GLY A 321 17.74 -7.17 -26.95
N GLY A 322 18.21 -7.27 -25.69
CA GLY A 322 19.40 -6.55 -25.23
C GLY A 322 19.22 -5.06 -24.93
N GLN A 323 17.98 -4.57 -24.84
CA GLN A 323 17.69 -3.24 -24.33
C GLN A 323 17.83 -3.24 -22.79
N GLN A 324 18.48 -2.21 -22.25
CA GLN A 324 18.71 -2.11 -20.82
C GLN A 324 17.42 -1.68 -20.10
N GLN A 325 16.78 -2.63 -19.41
CA GLN A 325 15.65 -2.38 -18.54
C GLN A 325 16.14 -2.02 -17.14
N SER A 326 15.52 -1.00 -16.53
CA SER A 326 15.85 -0.61 -15.15
C SER A 326 14.86 -1.23 -14.19
N ALA A 327 15.33 -2.13 -13.31
CA ALA A 327 14.52 -2.69 -12.23
C ALA A 327 15.13 -2.34 -10.87
N ALA A 328 14.31 -1.83 -9.96
CA ALA A 328 14.71 -1.54 -8.59
C ALA A 328 13.55 -1.79 -7.64
N ALA A 329 13.86 -2.07 -6.38
CA ALA A 329 12.90 -2.10 -5.30
C ALA A 329 13.22 -1.06 -4.24
N LEU A 330 12.19 -0.52 -3.60
CA LEU A 330 12.29 0.31 -2.40
C LEU A 330 11.50 -0.38 -1.29
N VAL A 331 12.22 -0.78 -0.24
CA VAL A 331 11.67 -1.50 0.92
C VAL A 331 11.80 -0.61 2.14
N ALA A 332 10.67 -0.15 2.68
CA ALA A 332 10.61 0.64 3.90
C ALA A 332 10.25 -0.22 5.11
N ALA A 333 11.01 -0.12 6.19
CA ALA A 333 10.82 -0.96 7.36
C ALA A 333 11.33 -0.31 8.65
N LYS A 334 10.82 -0.81 9.77
CA LYS A 334 11.45 -0.59 11.09
C LYS A 334 12.75 -1.41 11.15
N LYS A 335 13.77 -0.87 11.80
CA LYS A 335 15.05 -1.56 11.98
C LYS A 335 14.88 -2.86 12.78
N VAL A 336 13.99 -2.86 13.77
CA VAL A 336 13.68 -4.00 14.64
C VAL A 336 12.18 -4.05 14.93
N TYR A 337 11.57 -5.23 14.90
CA TYR A 337 10.18 -5.46 15.29
C TYR A 337 10.11 -6.27 16.59
N PHE A 338 9.82 -5.61 17.70
CA PHE A 338 9.68 -6.28 19.00
C PHE A 338 8.49 -7.24 19.02
N GLY A 339 8.64 -8.40 19.68
CA GLY A 339 7.60 -9.43 19.82
C GLY A 339 7.58 -10.45 18.68
N VAL A 340 7.64 -10.00 17.42
CA VAL A 340 7.64 -10.87 16.23
C VAL A 340 9.05 -11.26 15.74
N GLY A 341 10.07 -10.47 16.11
CA GLY A 341 11.47 -10.82 15.93
C GLY A 341 12.04 -10.60 14.53
N GLY A 342 11.28 -9.98 13.61
CA GLY A 342 11.80 -9.53 12.33
C GLY A 342 12.58 -8.23 12.44
N GLY A 343 13.30 -7.89 11.38
CA GLY A 343 14.18 -6.73 11.34
C GLY A 343 14.95 -6.64 10.04
N VAL A 344 15.68 -5.54 9.91
CA VAL A 344 16.48 -5.25 8.70
C VAL A 344 17.65 -6.20 8.57
N ASP A 345 18.34 -6.51 9.67
CA ASP A 345 19.52 -7.38 9.64
C ASP A 345 19.15 -8.82 9.25
N GLU A 346 18.05 -9.34 9.79
CA GLU A 346 17.50 -10.65 9.42
C GLU A 346 17.09 -10.68 7.95
N PHE A 347 16.41 -9.63 7.48
CA PHE A 347 16.02 -9.50 6.08
C PHE A 347 17.24 -9.50 5.15
N LEU A 348 18.27 -8.71 5.44
CA LEU A 348 19.49 -8.65 4.62
C LEU A 348 20.23 -10.00 4.58
N ALA A 349 20.29 -10.71 5.72
CA ALA A 349 20.88 -12.04 5.78
C ALA A 349 20.12 -13.05 4.91
N VAL A 350 18.78 -13.07 4.99
CA VAL A 350 17.94 -13.96 4.18
C VAL A 350 18.01 -13.59 2.70
N LEU A 351 17.91 -12.31 2.36
CA LEU A 351 18.01 -11.80 0.98
C LEU A 351 19.35 -12.20 0.35
N GLY A 352 20.46 -12.04 1.06
CA GLY A 352 21.79 -12.45 0.61
C GLY A 352 21.89 -13.96 0.39
N GLY A 353 21.32 -14.77 1.28
CA GLY A 353 21.27 -16.22 1.14
C GLY A 353 20.44 -16.70 -0.07
N VAL A 354 19.27 -16.10 -0.28
CA VAL A 354 18.41 -16.36 -1.44
C VAL A 354 19.11 -15.94 -2.73
N ALA A 355 19.68 -14.75 -2.78
CA ALA A 355 20.42 -14.23 -3.93
C ALA A 355 21.59 -15.15 -4.29
N GLY A 356 22.38 -15.56 -3.30
CA GLY A 356 23.50 -16.50 -3.48
C GLY A 356 23.06 -17.86 -4.02
N THR A 357 21.94 -18.40 -3.51
CA THR A 357 21.35 -19.66 -3.99
C THR A 357 20.88 -19.56 -5.45
N LEU A 358 20.35 -18.39 -5.84
CA LEU A 358 19.87 -18.11 -7.20
C LEU A 358 20.98 -17.64 -8.15
N GLY A 359 22.22 -17.51 -7.68
CA GLY A 359 23.37 -17.02 -8.44
C GLY A 359 23.21 -15.58 -8.91
N VAL A 360 22.58 -14.72 -8.09
CA VAL A 360 22.30 -13.31 -8.38
C VAL A 360 23.09 -12.45 -7.43
N GLU A 361 23.72 -11.40 -7.95
CA GLU A 361 24.31 -10.37 -7.11
C GLU A 361 23.25 -9.30 -6.81
N VAL A 362 23.12 -8.93 -5.54
CA VAL A 362 22.12 -7.94 -5.10
C VAL A 362 22.86 -6.78 -4.46
N ASP A 363 22.64 -5.58 -4.99
CA ASP A 363 23.11 -4.32 -4.42
C ASP A 363 22.01 -3.73 -3.53
N VAL A 364 22.35 -3.40 -2.29
CA VAL A 364 21.44 -2.79 -1.32
C VAL A 364 22.03 -1.48 -0.82
N GLN A 365 21.28 -0.40 -1.00
CA GLN A 365 21.67 0.94 -0.59
C GLN A 365 20.66 1.53 0.37
N GLU A 366 21.12 2.12 1.46
CA GLU A 366 20.25 2.89 2.35
C GLU A 366 19.87 4.22 1.68
N ARG A 367 18.56 4.44 1.49
CA ARG A 367 17.99 5.64 0.85
C ARG A 367 17.53 6.67 1.87
N LEU A 368 17.11 6.21 3.04
CA LEU A 368 16.68 7.04 4.16
C LEU A 368 16.95 6.29 5.47
N ASP A 369 17.48 7.00 6.47
CA ASP A 369 17.59 6.53 7.86
C ASP A 369 16.91 7.54 8.78
N VAL A 370 15.80 7.12 9.38
CA VAL A 370 15.03 7.93 10.33
C VAL A 370 15.39 7.49 11.74
N LYS A 371 16.14 8.36 12.42
CA LYS A 371 16.50 8.23 13.83
C LYS A 371 15.55 9.09 14.67
N SER A 372 14.29 8.70 14.76
CA SER A 372 13.30 9.32 15.66
C SER A 372 13.48 8.84 17.11
N GLU A 373 12.86 9.50 18.09
CA GLU A 373 12.82 9.09 19.51
C GLU A 373 11.96 7.82 19.71
N GLY A 374 12.40 6.71 19.11
CA GLY A 374 11.70 5.44 19.10
C GLY A 374 12.47 4.39 18.28
N VAL A 375 11.76 3.39 17.75
CA VAL A 375 12.36 2.38 16.87
C VAL A 375 12.79 3.05 15.56
N GLY A 376 14.09 2.96 15.24
CA GLY A 376 14.63 3.51 14.00
C GLY A 376 13.96 2.90 12.77
N ARG A 377 13.80 3.69 11.71
CA ARG A 377 13.21 3.24 10.43
C ARG A 377 14.16 3.50 9.28
N VAL A 378 14.03 2.71 8.23
CA VAL A 378 14.91 2.76 7.07
C VAL A 378 14.12 2.58 5.78
N VAL A 379 14.59 3.19 4.69
CA VAL A 379 14.19 2.85 3.32
C VAL A 379 15.41 2.29 2.59
N LEU A 380 15.31 1.06 2.13
CA LEU A 380 16.36 0.35 1.40
C LEU A 380 16.05 0.33 -0.09
N GLY A 381 17.01 0.72 -0.91
CA GLY A 381 16.99 0.51 -2.35
C GLY A 381 17.69 -0.79 -2.71
N VAL A 382 17.00 -1.69 -3.40
CA VAL A 382 17.51 -3.01 -3.79
C VAL A 382 17.54 -3.13 -5.31
N ARG A 383 18.66 -3.60 -5.86
CA ARG A 383 18.82 -3.88 -7.30
C ARG A 383 19.51 -5.22 -7.51
N CYS A 384 19.14 -5.94 -8.57
CA CYS A 384 19.93 -7.07 -9.05
C CYS A 384 20.98 -6.55 -10.04
N ALA A 385 22.23 -6.97 -9.86
CA ALA A 385 23.35 -6.64 -10.74
C ALA A 385 23.53 -7.65 -11.88
#